data_AF-A0A3R6PQY7-F1
#
_entry.id   AF-A0A3R6PQY7-F1
#
_cell.length_a   1.000
_cell.length_b   1.000
_cell.length_c   1.000
_cell.angle_alpha   90.00
_cell.angle_beta   90.00
_cell.angle_gamma   90.00
#
_symmetry.space_group_name_H-M   'P 1'
#
loop_
_entity.id
_entity.type
_entity.pdbx_description
1 polymer ?
#
loop_
_entity_poly.entity_id
_entity_poly.type
_entity_poly.pdbx_seq_one_letter_code
_entity_poly.pdbx_strand_id
1 'polypeptide(L)'
;MSAITKFIDDYLTKSGKIGIDPVEANALLEKAGILRDSKDRPGKPLRDLLRKGQLPHAFQAGGKGSSWTIPHSSKGKSLASNYSSTKPAPKTQTLPKSVVKPTISNHSKKSFAPLATDDIEILILGTIPGDKSLELGKYYAHPRNRFWKIIAEITNEQIPTTYTDKQKLLGRHKIGLWDVAEGANRKGSLDTDILDATPNDLDGFVRTHDKIKVIGFNGIKAQNLFAMFFQRNPKITYFVLPSTSPANTGMTFDEICNQWRHILK
;
A
#
# COMPACT_ATOMS: atom_id res chain seq x y z
N MET A 1 22.47 24.09 12.87
CA MET A 1 21.78 22.79 12.69
C MET A 1 20.54 22.80 13.57
N SER A 2 19.34 22.51 13.05
CA SER A 2 18.11 22.59 13.86
C SER A 2 18.06 21.48 14.91
N ALA A 3 17.39 21.71 16.05
CA ALA A 3 17.19 20.69 17.09
C ALA A 3 16.55 19.40 16.53
N ILE A 4 15.66 19.56 15.56
CA ILE A 4 15.03 18.47 14.80
C ILE A 4 16.08 17.66 14.03
N THR A 5 16.97 18.32 13.28
CA THR A 5 18.01 17.63 12.50
C THR A 5 18.95 16.84 13.41
N LYS A 6 19.43 17.47 14.49
CA LYS A 6 20.33 16.82 15.45
C LYS A 6 19.70 15.57 16.06
N PHE A 7 18.45 15.68 16.48
CA PHE A 7 17.74 14.56 17.08
C PHE A 7 17.53 13.39 16.11
N ILE A 8 17.17 13.69 14.85
CA ILE A 8 17.03 12.67 13.81
C ILE A 8 18.39 12.00 13.52
N ASP A 9 19.46 12.77 13.42
CA ASP A 9 20.80 12.22 13.20
C ASP A 9 21.28 11.32 14.36
N ASP A 10 21.06 11.75 15.61
CA ASP A 10 21.38 10.97 16.80
C ASP A 10 20.59 9.65 16.81
N TYR A 11 19.32 9.69 16.40
CA TYR A 11 18.47 8.51 16.27
C TYR A 11 18.96 7.56 15.17
N LEU A 12 19.27 8.08 13.98
CA LEU A 12 19.77 7.29 12.86
C LEU A 12 21.12 6.65 13.20
N THR A 13 21.99 7.37 13.91
CA THR A 13 23.29 6.86 14.38
C THR A 13 23.11 5.73 15.39
N LYS A 14 22.23 5.90 16.38
CA LYS A 14 21.96 4.87 17.41
C LYS A 14 21.26 3.64 16.85
N SER A 15 20.36 3.83 15.89
CA SER A 15 19.58 2.74 15.28
C SER A 15 20.29 2.05 14.12
N GLY A 16 21.37 2.64 13.58
CA GLY A 16 22.03 2.17 12.37
C GLY A 16 21.22 2.39 11.08
N LYS A 17 20.07 3.07 11.16
CA LYS A 17 19.23 3.38 9.99
C LYS A 17 19.90 4.42 9.10
N ILE A 18 19.76 4.27 7.79
CA ILE A 18 20.29 5.21 6.79
C ILE A 18 19.35 6.40 6.54
N GLY A 19 18.08 6.29 6.93
CA GLY A 19 17.07 7.34 6.85
C GLY A 19 15.77 6.91 7.53
N ILE A 20 14.87 7.87 7.70
CA ILE A 20 13.60 7.71 8.40
C ILE A 20 12.47 8.35 7.59
N ASP A 21 11.27 7.78 7.63
CA ASP A 21 10.10 8.40 7.03
C ASP A 21 9.49 9.49 7.96
N PRO A 22 8.70 10.44 7.44
CA PRO A 22 8.15 11.53 8.23
C PRO A 22 7.17 11.10 9.32
N VAL A 23 6.51 9.94 9.20
CA VAL A 23 5.57 9.47 10.21
C VAL A 23 6.36 9.02 11.44
N GLU A 24 7.37 8.18 11.23
CA GLU A 24 8.27 7.72 12.29
C GLU A 24 9.02 8.91 12.91
N ALA A 25 9.56 9.81 12.09
CA ALA A 25 10.27 10.99 12.57
C ALA A 25 9.37 11.91 13.41
N ASN A 26 8.13 12.13 12.98
CA ASN A 26 7.18 12.99 13.69
C ASN A 26 6.84 12.42 15.08
N ALA A 27 6.58 11.11 15.17
CA ALA A 27 6.28 10.46 16.45
C ALA A 27 7.46 10.55 17.44
N LEU A 28 8.71 10.37 16.96
CA LEU A 28 9.89 10.48 17.80
C LEU A 28 10.12 11.92 18.27
N LEU A 29 9.91 12.90 17.40
CA LEU A 29 10.06 14.32 17.74
C LEU A 29 8.99 14.80 18.72
N GLU A 30 7.76 14.31 18.59
CA GLU A 30 6.67 14.59 19.53
C GLU A 30 6.95 13.98 20.90
N LYS A 31 7.36 12.70 20.94
CA LYS A 31 7.75 12.02 22.18
C LYS A 31 8.92 12.71 22.89
N ALA A 32 9.86 13.28 22.12
CA ALA A 32 10.98 14.04 22.65
C ALA A 32 10.62 15.49 23.02
N GLY A 33 9.39 15.94 22.77
CA GLY A 33 8.95 17.32 23.01
C GLY A 33 9.60 18.36 22.08
N ILE A 34 10.23 17.92 20.99
CA ILE A 34 10.99 18.76 20.05
C ILE A 34 10.07 19.38 18.99
N LEU A 35 9.03 18.65 18.57
CA LEU A 35 8.02 19.14 17.64
C LEU A 35 6.64 18.75 18.16
N ARG A 36 5.80 19.74 18.48
CA ARG A 36 4.40 19.47 18.85
C ARG A 36 3.61 19.11 17.61
N ASP A 37 2.96 17.95 17.62
CA ASP A 37 2.11 17.55 16.51
C ASP A 37 0.75 18.25 16.57
N SER A 38 0.08 18.32 15.41
CA SER A 38 -1.28 18.81 15.31
C SER A 38 -2.26 17.67 15.65
N LYS A 39 -3.07 17.88 16.67
CA LYS A 39 -4.15 16.94 17.06
C LYS A 39 -5.16 16.71 15.93
N ASP A 40 -5.44 17.75 15.13
CA ASP A 40 -6.41 17.68 14.04
C ASP A 40 -5.81 17.12 12.73
N ARG A 41 -4.49 17.30 12.54
CA ARG A 41 -3.78 16.87 11.33
C ARG A 41 -2.40 16.31 11.68
N PRO A 42 -2.32 15.06 12.18
CA PRO A 42 -1.07 14.44 12.59
C PRO A 42 0.00 14.46 11.48
N GLY A 43 1.23 14.77 11.86
CA GLY A 43 2.38 14.92 10.97
C GLY A 43 2.32 16.14 10.05
N LYS A 44 1.35 17.05 10.20
CA LYS A 44 1.33 18.31 9.43
C LYS A 44 2.52 19.21 9.75
N PRO A 45 2.90 19.43 11.04
CA PRO A 45 4.02 20.32 11.37
C PRO A 45 5.32 19.88 10.70
N LEU A 46 5.69 18.59 10.77
CA LEU A 46 6.91 18.10 10.13
C LEU A 46 6.84 18.20 8.60
N ARG A 47 5.67 17.89 7.99
CA ARG A 47 5.48 18.04 6.54
C ARG A 47 5.61 19.48 6.06
N ASP A 48 5.17 20.45 6.86
CA ASP A 48 5.32 21.86 6.52
C ASP A 48 6.78 22.31 6.58
N LEU A 49 7.58 21.79 7.54
CA LEU A 49 9.03 22.02 7.58
C LEU A 49 9.74 21.44 6.34
N LEU A 50 9.35 20.22 5.92
CA LEU A 50 9.89 19.55 4.74
C LEU A 50 9.58 20.35 3.46
N ARG A 51 8.32 20.77 3.28
CA ARG A 51 7.90 21.58 2.12
C ARG A 51 8.56 22.96 2.06
N LYS A 52 8.85 23.56 3.21
CA LYS A 52 9.57 24.84 3.33
C LYS A 52 11.10 24.69 3.16
N GLY A 53 11.60 23.46 2.96
CA GLY A 53 13.04 23.21 2.80
C GLY A 53 13.86 23.35 4.08
N GLN A 54 13.22 23.31 5.25
CA GLN A 54 13.90 23.47 6.55
C GLN A 54 14.66 22.21 6.99
N LEU A 55 14.51 21.12 6.24
CA LEU A 55 15.32 19.90 6.29
C LEU A 55 15.90 19.66 4.89
N PRO A 56 16.98 20.38 4.49
CA PRO A 56 17.43 20.42 3.10
C PRO A 56 18.06 19.10 2.60
N HIS A 57 18.34 18.16 3.50
CA HIS A 57 18.83 16.81 3.19
C HIS A 57 17.70 15.80 2.99
N ALA A 58 16.46 16.15 3.32
CA ALA A 58 15.31 15.30 3.06
C ALA A 58 14.93 15.36 1.58
N PHE A 59 14.48 14.24 1.03
CA PHE A 59 14.14 14.13 -0.38
C PHE A 59 12.87 13.29 -0.58
N GLN A 60 12.25 13.41 -1.75
CA GLN A 60 11.12 12.61 -2.17
C GLN A 60 11.61 11.61 -3.23
N ALA A 61 11.84 10.36 -2.84
CA ALA A 61 12.48 9.36 -3.69
C ALA A 61 11.70 9.07 -5.00
N GLY A 62 10.37 9.21 -4.98
CA GLY A 62 9.50 9.06 -6.14
C GLY A 62 9.16 10.37 -6.84
N GLY A 63 9.92 11.45 -6.62
CA GLY A 63 9.64 12.76 -7.18
C GLY A 63 8.56 13.56 -6.44
N LYS A 64 8.19 14.72 -7.01
CA LYS A 64 7.31 15.70 -6.37
C LYS A 64 5.95 15.09 -6.03
N GLY A 65 5.63 15.08 -4.74
CA GLY A 65 4.35 14.53 -4.23
C GLY A 65 4.43 13.10 -3.68
N SER A 66 5.57 12.43 -3.82
CA SER A 66 5.83 11.13 -3.18
C SER A 66 6.20 11.28 -1.69
N SER A 67 6.31 10.17 -0.95
CA SER A 67 6.72 10.21 0.45
C SER A 67 8.12 10.80 0.61
N TRP A 68 8.29 11.61 1.64
CA TRP A 68 9.61 12.11 2.01
C TRP A 68 10.44 11.01 2.67
N THR A 69 11.76 11.12 2.57
CA THR A 69 12.74 10.35 3.32
C THR A 69 13.72 11.35 3.91
N ILE A 70 14.00 11.21 5.20
CA ILE A 70 14.93 12.08 5.94
C ILE A 70 16.18 11.23 6.24
N PRO A 71 17.25 11.32 5.42
CA PRO A 71 18.50 10.63 5.68
C PRO A 71 19.28 11.36 6.78
N HIS A 72 20.39 10.75 7.24
CA HIS A 72 21.34 11.47 8.08
C HIS A 72 21.87 12.70 7.33
N SER A 73 21.90 13.85 8.00
CA SER A 73 22.32 15.13 7.40
C SER A 73 23.72 15.12 6.78
N SER A 74 24.65 14.32 7.31
CA SER A 74 26.01 14.13 6.78
C SER A 74 26.05 13.34 5.47
N LYS A 75 24.95 12.67 5.10
CA LYS A 75 24.82 11.83 3.89
C LYS A 75 23.84 12.40 2.85
N GLY A 76 23.27 13.58 3.11
CA GLY A 76 22.15 14.16 2.35
C GLY A 76 22.42 14.52 0.88
N LYS A 77 23.69 14.64 0.47
CA LYS A 77 24.05 14.90 -0.95
C LYS A 77 24.55 13.66 -1.71
N SER A 78 24.91 12.56 -1.06
CA SER A 78 25.41 11.34 -1.74
C SER A 78 24.41 10.18 -1.77
N LEU A 79 23.34 10.21 -0.98
CA LEU A 79 22.31 9.15 -0.99
C LEU A 79 21.23 9.36 -2.05
N ALA A 80 20.99 10.59 -2.52
CA ALA A 80 20.01 10.85 -3.60
C ALA A 80 20.41 10.14 -4.91
N SER A 81 21.70 9.98 -5.17
CA SER A 81 22.25 9.23 -6.32
C SER A 81 22.25 7.71 -6.09
N ASN A 82 22.49 7.25 -4.85
CA ASN A 82 22.57 5.82 -4.52
C ASN A 82 21.20 5.15 -4.32
N TYR A 83 20.12 5.91 -4.09
CA TYR A 83 18.75 5.36 -4.13
C TYR A 83 18.28 5.05 -5.55
N SER A 84 18.96 5.57 -6.59
CA SER A 84 18.70 5.27 -8.00
C SER A 84 19.54 4.11 -8.53
N SER A 85 20.53 3.62 -7.77
CA SER A 85 21.36 2.48 -8.17
C SER A 85 22.03 1.83 -6.96
N THR A 86 21.89 0.50 -6.85
CA THR A 86 22.52 -0.44 -5.89
C THR A 86 21.68 -0.88 -4.67
N LYS A 87 21.23 -2.15 -4.76
CA LYS A 87 21.01 -3.07 -3.64
C LYS A 87 22.29 -3.16 -2.79
N PRO A 88 22.14 -3.35 -1.47
CA PRO A 88 22.52 -4.67 -0.93
C PRO A 88 21.41 -5.29 -0.07
N ALA A 89 21.26 -6.61 -0.19
CA ALA A 89 20.39 -7.42 0.66
C ALA A 89 20.89 -7.42 2.12
N PRO A 90 20.02 -7.37 3.14
CA PRO A 90 20.42 -7.68 4.51
C PRO A 90 20.49 -9.20 4.67
N LYS A 91 21.67 -9.68 5.08
CA LYS A 91 21.89 -11.03 5.60
C LYS A 91 21.08 -11.24 6.88
N THR A 92 20.47 -12.40 6.97
CA THR A 92 19.76 -12.96 8.11
C THR A 92 20.67 -13.00 9.35
N GLN A 93 20.29 -12.33 10.43
CA GLN A 93 20.74 -12.65 11.78
C GLN A 93 19.53 -12.66 12.72
N THR A 94 19.19 -13.86 13.16
CA THR A 94 18.26 -14.22 14.23
C THR A 94 18.82 -13.79 15.59
N LEU A 95 18.03 -13.08 16.41
CA LEU A 95 18.23 -12.89 17.87
C LEU A 95 16.86 -12.53 18.53
N PRO A 96 16.71 -12.66 19.86
CA PRO A 96 15.81 -13.62 20.49
C PRO A 96 14.40 -13.09 20.85
N LYS A 97 13.49 -14.03 21.13
CA LYS A 97 12.16 -13.81 21.68
C LYS A 97 12.24 -13.01 22.98
N SER A 98 11.90 -11.73 22.94
CA SER A 98 11.53 -10.96 24.14
C SER A 98 10.03 -10.71 24.11
N VAL A 99 9.38 -11.17 25.17
CA VAL A 99 7.94 -11.09 25.41
C VAL A 99 7.55 -9.63 25.60
N VAL A 100 7.16 -8.95 24.51
CA VAL A 100 6.44 -7.68 24.58
C VAL A 100 4.96 -8.02 24.70
N LYS A 101 4.35 -7.69 25.85
CA LYS A 101 2.91 -7.80 26.06
C LYS A 101 2.17 -7.10 24.92
N PRO A 102 1.17 -7.73 24.27
CA PRO A 102 0.48 -7.12 23.16
C PRO A 102 -0.33 -5.94 23.69
N THR A 103 0.04 -4.73 23.27
CA THR A 103 -0.91 -3.63 23.32
C THR A 103 -1.92 -3.95 22.22
N ILE A 104 -3.11 -4.39 22.58
CA ILE A 104 -4.19 -4.68 21.64
C ILE A 104 -4.48 -3.38 20.88
N SER A 105 -3.99 -3.28 19.64
CA SER A 105 -4.46 -2.26 18.71
C SER A 105 -5.90 -2.64 18.34
N ASN A 106 -6.89 -1.88 18.81
CA ASN A 106 -8.32 -2.06 18.47
C ASN A 106 -8.65 -1.81 16.98
N HIS A 107 -7.66 -1.85 16.10
CA HIS A 107 -7.77 -1.56 14.67
C HIS A 107 -7.09 -2.62 13.80
N SER A 108 -6.81 -3.81 14.37
CA SER A 108 -6.37 -4.95 13.57
C SER A 108 -7.48 -5.37 12.60
N LYS A 109 -7.14 -5.45 11.32
CA LYS A 109 -8.01 -5.92 10.24
C LYS A 109 -7.38 -7.12 9.59
N LYS A 110 -8.21 -8.08 9.22
CA LYS A 110 -7.81 -9.28 8.49
C LYS A 110 -8.57 -9.37 7.18
N SER A 111 -7.87 -9.57 6.07
CA SER A 111 -8.50 -9.92 4.79
C SER A 111 -9.15 -11.32 4.89
N PHE A 112 -10.00 -11.63 3.92
CA PHE A 112 -10.69 -12.90 3.82
C PHE A 112 -10.23 -13.68 2.58
N ALA A 113 -10.80 -14.87 2.38
CA ALA A 113 -10.42 -15.78 1.32
C ALA A 113 -10.49 -15.11 -0.08
N PRO A 114 -9.62 -15.50 -1.02
CA PRO A 114 -9.70 -15.03 -2.39
C PRO A 114 -11.05 -15.41 -3.00
N LEU A 115 -11.60 -14.52 -3.84
CA LEU A 115 -12.72 -14.85 -4.69
C LEU A 115 -12.18 -15.23 -6.06
N ALA A 116 -12.02 -16.53 -6.31
CA ALA A 116 -11.46 -17.06 -7.55
C ALA A 116 -12.04 -18.43 -7.88
N THR A 117 -12.08 -18.75 -9.18
CA THR A 117 -12.23 -20.11 -9.71
C THR A 117 -10.86 -20.65 -10.09
N ASP A 118 -10.72 -21.97 -10.25
CA ASP A 118 -9.44 -22.59 -10.58
C ASP A 118 -8.89 -22.15 -11.96
N ASP A 119 -9.75 -21.63 -12.84
CA ASP A 119 -9.42 -21.25 -14.20
C ASP A 119 -9.17 -19.74 -14.41
N ILE A 120 -9.01 -18.96 -13.34
CA ILE A 120 -8.72 -17.53 -13.46
C ILE A 120 -7.46 -17.25 -14.28
N GLU A 121 -7.52 -16.21 -15.11
CA GLU A 121 -6.39 -15.72 -15.91
C GLU A 121 -5.91 -14.33 -15.44
N ILE A 122 -6.80 -13.59 -14.76
CA ILE A 122 -6.55 -12.24 -14.26
C ILE A 122 -6.79 -12.24 -12.75
N LEU A 123 -5.82 -11.77 -11.97
CA LEU A 123 -5.98 -11.57 -10.52
C LEU A 123 -5.91 -10.08 -10.19
N ILE A 124 -6.96 -9.55 -9.56
CA ILE A 124 -6.99 -8.17 -9.06
C ILE A 124 -6.64 -8.15 -7.58
N LEU A 125 -5.61 -7.38 -7.24
CA LEU A 125 -5.12 -7.23 -5.88
C LEU A 125 -5.47 -5.86 -5.32
N GLY A 126 -6.28 -5.85 -4.26
CA GLY A 126 -6.45 -4.71 -3.37
C GLY A 126 -5.33 -4.62 -2.32
N THR A 127 -5.41 -3.61 -1.46
CA THR A 127 -4.51 -3.46 -0.31
C THR A 127 -4.94 -4.37 0.84
N ILE A 128 -6.11 -4.08 1.40
CA ILE A 128 -6.84 -4.83 2.42
C ILE A 128 -8.32 -4.38 2.36
N PRO A 129 -9.31 -5.26 2.63
CA PRO A 129 -10.71 -4.88 2.52
C PRO A 129 -11.07 -3.71 3.44
N GLY A 130 -11.93 -2.82 2.95
CA GLY A 130 -12.50 -1.74 3.78
C GLY A 130 -13.52 -2.28 4.80
N ASP A 131 -13.90 -1.45 5.77
CA ASP A 131 -14.79 -1.81 6.88
C ASP A 131 -16.08 -2.50 6.41
N LYS A 132 -16.76 -1.92 5.41
CA LYS A 132 -18.00 -2.50 4.88
C LYS A 132 -17.80 -3.83 4.16
N SER A 133 -16.62 -4.03 3.57
CA SER A 133 -16.28 -5.28 2.89
C SER A 133 -15.99 -6.39 3.91
N LEU A 134 -15.32 -6.05 5.02
CA LEU A 134 -15.09 -6.95 6.14
C LEU A 134 -16.39 -7.32 6.86
N GLU A 135 -17.23 -6.33 7.18
CA GLU A 135 -18.53 -6.52 7.84
C GLU A 135 -19.42 -7.50 7.06
N LEU A 136 -19.42 -7.42 5.73
CA LEU A 136 -20.28 -8.23 4.87
C LEU A 136 -19.59 -9.48 4.31
N GLY A 137 -18.28 -9.67 4.55
CA GLY A 137 -17.49 -10.74 3.93
C GLY A 137 -17.50 -10.70 2.40
N LYS A 138 -17.56 -9.49 1.82
CA LYS A 138 -17.76 -9.27 0.38
C LYS A 138 -16.79 -8.24 -0.16
N TYR A 139 -16.03 -8.59 -1.19
CA TYR A 139 -15.14 -7.64 -1.86
C TYR A 139 -15.90 -6.42 -2.40
N TYR A 140 -15.31 -5.23 -2.22
CA TYR A 140 -15.82 -3.96 -2.71
C TYR A 140 -17.31 -3.71 -2.36
N ALA A 141 -17.71 -4.05 -1.14
CA ALA A 141 -19.13 -3.99 -0.74
C ALA A 141 -19.66 -2.57 -0.48
N HIS A 142 -18.77 -1.59 -0.32
CA HIS A 142 -19.19 -0.21 -0.07
C HIS A 142 -19.93 0.36 -1.30
N PRO A 143 -21.16 0.93 -1.17
CA PRO A 143 -22.00 1.33 -2.33
C PRO A 143 -21.37 2.36 -3.27
N ARG A 144 -20.53 3.24 -2.74
CA ARG A 144 -19.78 4.24 -3.55
C ARG A 144 -18.51 3.69 -4.20
N ASN A 145 -18.12 2.43 -3.94
CA ASN A 145 -16.98 1.83 -4.63
C ASN A 145 -17.38 1.52 -6.08
N ARG A 146 -16.53 1.92 -7.03
CA ARG A 146 -16.83 1.83 -8.46
C ARG A 146 -16.44 0.51 -9.10
N PHE A 147 -15.80 -0.41 -8.36
CA PHE A 147 -15.23 -1.64 -8.90
C PHE A 147 -16.22 -2.43 -9.78
N TRP A 148 -17.41 -2.72 -9.26
CA TRP A 148 -18.41 -3.50 -10.00
C TRP A 148 -18.93 -2.78 -11.24
N LYS A 149 -19.00 -1.44 -11.21
CA LYS A 149 -19.38 -0.64 -12.38
C LYS A 149 -18.26 -0.66 -13.43
N ILE A 150 -17.01 -0.57 -13.00
CA ILE A 150 -15.83 -0.61 -13.88
C ILE A 150 -15.74 -1.97 -14.55
N ILE A 151 -15.84 -3.08 -13.81
CA ILE A 151 -15.79 -4.42 -14.40
C ILE A 151 -16.90 -4.60 -15.43
N ALA A 152 -18.15 -4.27 -15.09
CA ALA A 152 -19.27 -4.36 -16.02
C ALA A 152 -19.02 -3.53 -17.30
N GLU A 153 -18.53 -2.30 -17.17
CA GLU A 153 -18.20 -1.42 -18.30
C GLU A 153 -17.09 -1.98 -19.19
N ILE A 154 -15.97 -2.43 -18.61
CA ILE A 154 -14.84 -2.91 -19.41
C ILE A 154 -15.12 -4.27 -20.07
N THR A 155 -16.02 -5.07 -19.50
CA THR A 155 -16.43 -6.37 -20.07
C THR A 155 -17.71 -6.29 -20.90
N ASN A 156 -18.29 -5.10 -21.07
CA ASN A 156 -19.54 -4.85 -21.80
C ASN A 156 -20.71 -5.70 -21.28
N GLU A 157 -20.86 -5.75 -19.96
CA GLU A 157 -21.87 -6.52 -19.24
C GLU A 157 -22.76 -5.59 -18.41
N GLN A 158 -23.92 -6.08 -17.96
CA GLN A 158 -24.76 -5.32 -17.06
C GLN A 158 -24.14 -5.24 -15.65
N ILE A 159 -24.36 -4.11 -14.97
CA ILE A 159 -23.89 -3.94 -13.59
C ILE A 159 -24.61 -4.95 -12.68
N PRO A 160 -23.90 -5.87 -12.02
CA PRO A 160 -24.52 -6.92 -11.23
C PRO A 160 -25.12 -6.35 -9.93
N THR A 161 -26.34 -6.77 -9.61
CA THR A 161 -27.10 -6.27 -8.45
C THR A 161 -26.87 -7.13 -7.21
N THR A 162 -26.79 -8.45 -7.35
CA THR A 162 -26.54 -9.38 -6.25
C THR A 162 -25.06 -9.77 -6.14
N TYR A 163 -24.63 -10.28 -4.99
CA TYR A 163 -23.26 -10.80 -4.84
C TYR A 163 -23.03 -12.06 -5.68
N THR A 164 -24.04 -12.91 -5.82
CA THR A 164 -23.98 -14.08 -6.70
C THR A 164 -23.75 -13.67 -8.15
N ASP A 165 -24.43 -12.63 -8.64
CA ASP A 165 -24.22 -12.14 -10.01
C ASP A 165 -22.84 -11.52 -10.19
N LYS A 166 -22.31 -10.87 -9.16
CA LYS A 166 -20.92 -10.38 -9.13
C LYS A 166 -19.92 -11.53 -9.28
N GLN A 167 -20.11 -12.63 -8.56
CA GLN A 167 -19.26 -13.81 -8.66
C GLN A 167 -19.35 -14.45 -10.06
N LYS A 168 -20.57 -14.56 -10.61
CA LYS A 168 -20.79 -15.08 -11.98
C LYS A 168 -20.13 -14.20 -13.03
N LEU A 169 -20.24 -12.87 -12.92
CA LEU A 169 -19.60 -11.92 -13.82
C LEU A 169 -18.08 -12.13 -13.83
N LEU A 170 -17.47 -12.21 -12.65
CA LEU A 170 -16.03 -12.48 -12.52
C LEU A 170 -15.63 -13.83 -13.12
N GLY A 171 -16.40 -14.89 -12.86
CA GLY A 171 -16.14 -16.22 -13.41
C GLY A 171 -16.19 -16.27 -14.95
N ARG A 172 -17.18 -15.62 -15.58
CA ARG A 172 -17.29 -15.55 -17.05
C ARG A 172 -16.06 -14.91 -17.72
N HIS A 173 -15.44 -13.96 -17.03
CA HIS A 173 -14.25 -13.26 -17.50
C HIS A 173 -12.94 -13.75 -16.87
N LYS A 174 -12.99 -14.85 -16.10
CA LYS A 174 -11.82 -15.46 -15.45
C LYS A 174 -11.03 -14.48 -14.58
N ILE A 175 -11.75 -13.61 -13.88
CA ILE A 175 -11.20 -12.59 -12.98
C ILE A 175 -11.29 -13.10 -11.54
N GLY A 176 -10.15 -13.23 -10.87
CA GLY A 176 -10.06 -13.44 -9.42
C GLY A 176 -9.86 -12.14 -8.67
N LEU A 177 -10.33 -12.07 -7.42
CA LEU A 177 -10.09 -10.97 -6.49
C LEU A 177 -9.38 -11.46 -5.25
N TRP A 178 -8.39 -10.69 -4.80
CA TRP A 178 -7.83 -10.83 -3.45
C TRP A 178 -7.21 -9.51 -2.98
N ASP A 179 -6.46 -9.57 -1.89
CA ASP A 179 -5.68 -8.44 -1.36
C ASP A 179 -4.25 -8.87 -1.10
N VAL A 180 -3.34 -7.90 -1.09
CA VAL A 180 -1.94 -8.16 -0.76
C VAL A 180 -1.76 -8.44 0.74
N ALA A 181 -2.42 -7.68 1.62
CA ALA A 181 -2.32 -7.92 3.06
C ALA A 181 -3.34 -8.95 3.54
N GLU A 182 -2.85 -9.98 4.25
CA GLU A 182 -3.67 -10.84 5.09
C GLU A 182 -4.13 -10.07 6.33
N GLY A 183 -3.24 -9.28 6.93
CA GLY A 183 -3.51 -8.55 8.17
C GLY A 183 -2.86 -7.17 8.15
N ALA A 184 -3.46 -6.20 8.82
CA ALA A 184 -2.83 -4.91 9.08
C ALA A 184 -3.50 -4.17 10.25
N ASN A 185 -2.74 -3.30 10.91
CA ASN A 185 -3.30 -2.28 11.78
C ASN A 185 -3.81 -1.12 10.91
N ARG A 186 -5.13 -0.92 10.84
CA ARG A 186 -5.72 0.14 10.01
C ARG A 186 -6.91 0.79 10.69
N LYS A 187 -6.75 2.06 11.08
CA LYS A 187 -7.88 2.87 11.55
C LYS A 187 -8.73 3.30 10.35
N GLY A 188 -10.01 2.93 10.33
CA GLY A 188 -10.91 3.26 9.21
C GLY A 188 -10.50 2.63 7.88
N SER A 189 -11.03 3.12 6.77
CA SER A 189 -10.91 2.47 5.45
C SER A 189 -9.98 3.19 4.46
N LEU A 190 -9.10 4.08 4.92
CA LEU A 190 -8.12 4.74 4.06
C LEU A 190 -6.81 3.96 4.01
N ASP A 191 -6.24 3.87 2.82
CA ASP A 191 -4.99 3.13 2.57
C ASP A 191 -3.77 3.80 3.23
N THR A 192 -3.88 5.09 3.54
CA THR A 192 -2.87 5.87 4.28
C THR A 192 -2.69 5.41 5.71
N ASP A 193 -3.70 4.74 6.27
CA ASP A 193 -3.77 4.40 7.68
C ASP A 193 -3.33 2.95 7.94
N ILE A 194 -2.86 2.24 6.90
CA ILE A 194 -2.36 0.86 6.97
C ILE A 194 -0.94 0.87 7.55
N LEU A 195 -0.78 0.22 8.69
CA LEU A 195 0.47 -0.02 9.41
C LEU A 195 0.63 -1.52 9.70
N ASP A 196 1.88 -1.98 9.91
CA ASP A 196 2.21 -3.36 10.33
C ASP A 196 1.54 -4.45 9.49
N ALA A 197 1.55 -4.29 8.17
CA ALA A 197 0.89 -5.23 7.28
C ALA A 197 1.62 -6.59 7.24
N THR A 198 0.87 -7.68 7.26
CA THR A 198 1.35 -9.03 6.95
C THR A 198 0.76 -9.49 5.62
N PRO A 199 1.55 -10.11 4.72
CA PRO A 199 1.08 -10.51 3.40
C PRO A 199 0.22 -11.78 3.42
N ASN A 200 -0.72 -11.89 2.48
CA ASN A 200 -1.35 -13.16 2.08
C ASN A 200 -0.33 -14.07 1.38
N ASP A 201 -0.55 -15.39 1.29
CA ASP A 201 0.34 -16.28 0.50
C ASP A 201 0.04 -16.19 -1.02
N LEU A 202 0.45 -15.08 -1.64
CA LEU A 202 0.27 -14.86 -3.08
C LEU A 202 1.12 -15.80 -3.92
N ASP A 203 2.34 -16.14 -3.49
CA ASP A 203 3.23 -17.05 -4.22
C ASP A 203 2.67 -18.47 -4.23
N GLY A 204 2.09 -18.92 -3.11
CA GLY A 204 1.32 -20.16 -3.03
C GLY A 204 0.11 -20.16 -3.94
N PHE A 205 -0.69 -19.09 -3.88
CA PHE A 205 -1.89 -18.97 -4.69
C PHE A 205 -1.60 -18.94 -6.20
N VAL A 206 -0.59 -18.19 -6.64
CA VAL A 206 -0.18 -18.14 -8.06
C VAL A 206 0.38 -19.49 -8.51
N ARG A 207 1.04 -20.24 -7.62
CA ARG A 207 1.55 -21.59 -7.94
C ARG A 207 0.42 -22.60 -8.16
N THR A 208 -0.71 -22.46 -7.45
CA THR A 208 -1.88 -23.35 -7.63
C THR A 208 -2.81 -22.89 -8.76
N HIS A 209 -2.65 -21.66 -9.27
CA HIS A 209 -3.42 -21.09 -10.38
C HIS A 209 -2.48 -20.74 -11.54
N ASP A 210 -2.00 -21.78 -12.22
CA ASP A 210 -0.99 -21.68 -13.29
C ASP A 210 -1.44 -20.91 -14.54
N LYS A 211 -2.75 -20.70 -14.69
CA LYS A 211 -3.37 -19.92 -15.78
C LYS A 211 -3.31 -18.41 -15.58
N ILE A 212 -2.94 -17.92 -14.39
CA ILE A 212 -2.81 -16.48 -14.15
C ILE A 212 -1.71 -15.91 -15.04
N LYS A 213 -2.10 -15.00 -15.92
CA LYS A 213 -1.21 -14.26 -16.83
C LYS A 213 -1.12 -12.79 -16.48
N VAL A 214 -2.13 -12.26 -15.78
CA VAL A 214 -2.23 -10.84 -15.47
C VAL A 214 -2.50 -10.63 -13.98
N ILE A 215 -1.75 -9.71 -13.37
CA ILE A 215 -2.04 -9.18 -12.03
C ILE A 215 -2.31 -7.67 -12.13
N GLY A 216 -3.50 -7.26 -11.74
CA GLY A 216 -3.90 -5.85 -11.67
C GLY A 216 -3.88 -5.34 -10.23
N PHE A 217 -3.05 -4.35 -9.92
CA PHE A 217 -3.06 -3.67 -8.63
C PHE A 217 -4.13 -2.59 -8.62
N ASN A 218 -5.14 -2.71 -7.76
CA ASN A 218 -6.16 -1.68 -7.57
C ASN A 218 -5.60 -0.52 -6.73
N GLY A 219 -4.86 0.37 -7.38
CA GLY A 219 -4.19 1.52 -6.78
C GLY A 219 -2.69 1.30 -6.51
N ILE A 220 -1.94 2.40 -6.51
CA ILE A 220 -0.48 2.43 -6.26
C ILE A 220 -0.12 1.80 -4.90
N LYS A 221 -0.99 1.94 -3.88
CA LYS A 221 -0.70 1.37 -2.57
C LYS A 221 -0.66 -0.16 -2.60
N ALA A 222 -1.55 -0.81 -3.35
CA ALA A 222 -1.52 -2.27 -3.51
C ALA A 222 -0.23 -2.72 -4.19
N GLN A 223 0.22 -2.00 -5.25
CA GLN A 223 1.51 -2.27 -5.89
C GLN A 223 2.68 -2.11 -4.91
N ASN A 224 2.74 -1.01 -4.16
CA ASN A 224 3.81 -0.76 -3.21
C ASN A 224 3.86 -1.83 -2.13
N LEU A 225 2.69 -2.23 -1.62
CA LEU A 225 2.56 -3.30 -0.64
C LEU A 225 3.04 -4.63 -1.19
N PHE A 226 2.69 -4.95 -2.44
CA PHE A 226 3.17 -6.15 -3.11
C PHE A 226 4.71 -6.14 -3.23
N ALA A 227 5.28 -5.02 -3.66
CA ALA A 227 6.73 -4.87 -3.84
C ALA A 227 7.53 -4.98 -2.53
N MET A 228 6.91 -4.81 -1.36
CA MET A 228 7.57 -5.02 -0.06
C MET A 228 7.73 -6.50 0.29
N PHE A 229 6.83 -7.37 -0.19
CA PHE A 229 6.75 -8.77 0.24
C PHE A 229 7.07 -9.77 -0.88
N PHE A 230 6.85 -9.40 -2.14
CA PHE A 230 6.90 -10.32 -3.28
C PHE A 230 7.82 -9.82 -4.38
N GLN A 231 8.34 -10.79 -5.14
CA GLN A 231 9.03 -10.53 -6.40
C GLN A 231 8.07 -10.75 -7.57
N ARG A 232 8.30 -10.04 -8.67
CA ARG A 232 7.49 -10.24 -9.88
C ARG A 232 7.88 -11.55 -10.56
N ASN A 233 6.87 -12.31 -10.97
CA ASN A 233 7.03 -13.45 -11.85
C ASN A 233 7.14 -12.96 -13.30
N PRO A 234 8.22 -13.27 -14.04
CA PRO A 234 8.41 -12.80 -15.41
C PRO A 234 7.36 -13.32 -16.40
N LYS A 235 6.62 -14.38 -16.06
CA LYS A 235 5.53 -14.92 -16.89
C LYS A 235 4.21 -14.16 -16.72
N ILE A 236 4.12 -13.28 -15.71
CA ILE A 236 2.92 -12.53 -15.39
C ILE A 236 3.11 -11.07 -15.79
N THR A 237 2.10 -10.51 -16.45
CA THR A 237 2.03 -9.08 -16.76
C THR A 237 1.37 -8.35 -15.59
N TYR A 238 1.96 -7.23 -15.17
CA TYR A 238 1.50 -6.47 -14.02
C TYR A 238 1.03 -5.08 -14.43
N PHE A 239 -0.21 -4.72 -14.05
CA PHE A 239 -0.77 -3.39 -14.27
C PHE A 239 -1.00 -2.66 -12.95
N VAL A 240 -0.72 -1.36 -12.92
CA VAL A 240 -1.16 -0.48 -11.84
C VAL A 240 -2.41 0.23 -12.32
N LEU A 241 -3.52 -0.02 -11.66
CA LEU A 241 -4.82 0.49 -12.04
C LEU A 241 -5.21 1.66 -11.14
N PRO A 242 -5.97 2.65 -11.65
CA PRO A 242 -6.57 3.67 -10.81
C PRO A 242 -7.46 3.03 -9.74
N SER A 243 -7.38 3.57 -8.51
CA SER A 243 -8.16 3.04 -7.40
C SER A 243 -9.66 3.17 -7.65
N THR A 244 -10.41 2.10 -7.40
CA THR A 244 -11.89 2.08 -7.51
C THR A 244 -12.60 2.73 -6.33
N SER A 245 -11.84 3.12 -5.29
CA SER A 245 -12.34 3.82 -4.12
C SER A 245 -12.99 5.16 -4.47
N PRO A 246 -14.04 5.59 -3.73
CA PRO A 246 -14.59 6.95 -3.87
C PRO A 246 -13.58 8.05 -3.51
N ALA A 247 -12.49 7.73 -2.82
CA ALA A 247 -11.44 8.70 -2.51
C ALA A 247 -10.64 9.14 -3.75
N ASN A 248 -10.71 8.38 -4.85
CA ASN A 248 -10.08 8.76 -6.11
C ASN A 248 -10.98 9.72 -6.89
N THR A 249 -10.85 11.02 -6.63
CA THR A 249 -11.59 12.10 -7.30
C THR A 249 -10.81 12.76 -8.44
N GLY A 250 -9.57 12.32 -8.71
CA GLY A 250 -8.67 12.93 -9.67
C GLY A 250 -8.81 12.42 -11.11
N MET A 251 -9.67 11.44 -11.35
CA MET A 251 -9.92 10.85 -12.68
C MET A 251 -11.43 10.63 -12.89
N THR A 252 -11.87 10.87 -14.11
CA THR A 252 -13.23 10.56 -14.57
C THR A 252 -13.44 9.04 -14.63
N PHE A 253 -14.71 8.62 -14.68
CA PHE A 253 -15.04 7.20 -14.78
C PHE A 253 -14.47 6.57 -16.07
N ASP A 254 -14.60 7.27 -17.20
CA ASP A 254 -14.16 6.76 -18.50
C ASP A 254 -12.63 6.61 -18.59
N GLU A 255 -11.88 7.57 -18.03
CA GLU A 255 -10.41 7.46 -17.93
C GLU A 255 -9.98 6.25 -17.09
N ILE A 256 -10.70 5.98 -15.99
CA ILE A 256 -10.46 4.79 -15.16
C ILE A 256 -10.76 3.53 -15.99
N CYS A 257 -11.93 3.46 -16.63
CA CYS A 257 -12.30 2.29 -17.45
C CYS A 257 -11.30 2.06 -18.59
N ASN A 258 -10.81 3.10 -19.25
CA ASN A 258 -9.77 3.00 -20.28
C ASN A 258 -8.49 2.35 -19.75
N GLN A 259 -8.03 2.73 -18.56
CA GLN A 259 -6.86 2.09 -17.95
C GLN A 259 -7.13 0.64 -17.53
N TRP A 260 -8.33 0.36 -17.01
CA TRP A 260 -8.73 -0.97 -16.60
C TRP A 260 -8.86 -1.95 -17.78
N ARG A 261 -9.25 -1.49 -18.98
CA ARG A 261 -9.34 -2.33 -20.19
C ARG A 261 -8.02 -3.01 -20.57
N HIS A 262 -6.87 -2.49 -20.14
CA HIS A 262 -5.58 -3.11 -20.42
C HIS A 262 -5.41 -4.51 -19.80
N ILE A 263 -6.16 -4.85 -18.75
CA ILE A 263 -6.06 -6.16 -18.10
C ILE A 263 -6.76 -7.28 -18.87
N LEU A 264 -7.64 -6.92 -19.83
CA LEU A 264 -8.41 -7.87 -20.63
C LEU A 264 -7.70 -8.28 -21.93
N LYS A 265 -6.53 -7.68 -22.20
CA LYS A 265 -5.72 -7.92 -23.39
C LYS A 265 -4.69 -9.01 -23.11
#